data_AF-A0A673FVK5-F1
#
_entry.id   AF-A0A673FVK5-F1
#
_cell.length_a   1.000
_cell.length_b   1.000
_cell.length_c   1.000
_cell.angle_alpha   90.00
_cell.angle_beta   90.00
_cell.angle_gamma   90.00
#
_symmetry.space_group_name_H-M   'P 1'
#
loop_
_entity.id
_entity.type
_entity.pdbx_description
1 polymer ?
#
loop_
_entity_poly.entity_id
_entity_poly.type
_entity_poly.pdbx_seq_one_letter_code
_entity_poly.pdbx_strand_id
1 'polypeptide(L)'
;MDPGWFRAVNTQSCPLECDCPIQWPTALYCDHRGLIQLPSGLPSRTQYLFLQGNNITTLGTGAFANATNLRWLILDHNQLLSEQLDNVLFSNLTHLVNLFINNNNLTRVPVGLPSGLKQLRLAYNHIEKISAGALQNLENLTLLLLQGNRLKTIEESDLKGLGVLNLLDLSHNLLETFPKHLPPSVQQLYLSNNS
;
A
#
# COMPACT_ATOMS: atom_id res chain seq x y z
N MET A 1 -8.59 4.67 -35.51
CA MET A 1 -7.96 5.69 -34.65
C MET A 1 -6.56 5.20 -34.35
N ASP A 2 -5.56 6.00 -34.70
CA ASP A 2 -4.14 5.62 -34.61
C ASP A 2 -3.69 5.54 -33.13
N PRO A 3 -3.17 4.39 -32.63
CA PRO A 3 -2.64 4.27 -31.28
C PRO A 3 -1.38 5.12 -31.02
N GLY A 4 -0.78 5.70 -32.06
CA GLY A 4 0.50 6.40 -31.99
C GLY A 4 0.51 7.70 -31.18
N TRP A 5 -0.64 8.35 -30.95
CA TRP A 5 -0.66 9.66 -30.25
C TRP A 5 -0.47 9.57 -28.74
N PHE A 6 -0.75 8.40 -28.13
CA PHE A 6 -0.48 8.14 -26.71
C PHE A 6 0.98 7.77 -26.44
N ARG A 7 1.76 7.48 -27.48
CA ARG A 7 3.14 6.95 -27.42
C ARG A 7 4.20 7.99 -27.77
N ALA A 8 3.95 9.27 -27.50
CA ALA A 8 5.07 10.18 -27.43
C ALA A 8 5.87 9.78 -26.16
N VAL A 9 6.88 8.92 -26.34
CA VAL A 9 7.76 8.48 -25.25
C VAL A 9 8.62 9.66 -24.88
N ASN A 10 8.51 10.15 -23.65
CA ASN A 10 9.46 11.11 -23.14
C ASN A 10 10.81 10.40 -22.99
N THR A 11 11.79 10.74 -23.83
CA THR A 11 13.13 10.11 -23.86
C THR A 11 13.98 10.44 -22.64
N GLN A 12 13.49 11.26 -21.71
CA GLN A 12 14.15 11.48 -20.42
C GLN A 12 13.61 10.55 -19.33
N SER A 13 14.39 9.50 -19.06
CA SER A 13 14.31 8.64 -17.88
C SER A 13 12.90 8.05 -17.69
N CYS A 14 12.53 7.09 -18.53
CA CYS A 14 11.44 6.17 -18.27
C CYS A 14 12.02 4.74 -18.24
N PRO A 15 11.73 3.91 -17.22
CA PRO A 15 12.11 2.50 -17.24
C PRO A 15 11.55 1.80 -18.49
N LEU A 16 12.33 0.90 -19.09
CA LEU A 16 11.96 0.22 -20.35
C LEU A 16 10.73 -0.68 -20.17
N GLU A 17 10.52 -1.14 -18.96
CA GLU A 17 9.43 -2.01 -18.54
C GLU A 17 8.14 -1.22 -18.24
N CYS A 18 8.10 0.09 -18.47
CA CYS A 18 6.99 0.94 -18.07
C CYS A 18 6.63 1.96 -19.15
N ASP A 19 5.42 2.52 -19.02
CA ASP A 19 4.94 3.62 -19.84
C ASP A 19 4.91 4.94 -19.05
N CYS A 20 5.46 5.99 -19.64
CA CYS A 20 5.50 7.35 -19.10
C CYS A 20 4.79 8.33 -20.06
N PRO A 21 3.47 8.54 -19.94
CA PRO A 21 2.73 9.41 -20.85
C PRO A 21 3.14 10.88 -20.68
N ILE A 22 3.38 11.58 -21.80
CA ILE A 22 3.76 13.01 -21.77
C ILE A 22 2.69 13.89 -21.12
N GLN A 23 1.42 13.54 -21.30
CA GLN A 23 0.28 14.29 -20.72
C GLN A 23 0.27 14.24 -19.18
N TRP A 24 0.86 13.18 -18.60
CA TRP A 24 0.94 12.96 -17.15
C TRP A 24 2.38 12.59 -16.75
N PRO A 25 3.32 13.56 -16.79
CA PRO A 25 4.75 13.28 -16.69
C PRO A 25 5.19 12.75 -15.33
N THR A 26 4.32 12.83 -14.31
CA THR A 26 4.54 12.32 -12.95
C THR A 26 3.92 10.94 -12.71
N ALA A 27 3.19 10.39 -13.69
CA ALA A 27 2.59 9.07 -13.62
C ALA A 27 3.47 8.05 -14.35
N LEU A 28 3.67 6.90 -13.72
CA LEU A 28 4.49 5.80 -14.22
C LEU A 28 3.66 4.51 -14.16
N TYR A 29 3.41 3.92 -15.33
CA TYR A 29 2.57 2.73 -15.49
C TYR A 29 3.44 1.51 -15.77
N CYS A 30 3.54 0.61 -14.80
CA CYS A 30 4.31 -0.62 -14.85
C CYS A 30 3.42 -1.86 -14.53
N ASP A 31 2.11 -1.68 -14.49
CA ASP A 31 1.09 -2.68 -14.16
C ASP A 31 0.89 -3.77 -15.24
N HIS A 32 0.50 -4.99 -14.89
CA HIS A 32 0.15 -6.05 -15.85
C HIS A 32 1.25 -6.42 -16.87
N ARG A 33 2.51 -6.42 -16.45
CA ARG A 33 3.68 -6.67 -17.32
C ARG A 33 4.50 -7.90 -16.92
N GLY A 34 4.03 -8.69 -15.95
CA GLY A 34 4.71 -9.88 -15.46
C GLY A 34 6.01 -9.58 -14.71
N LEU A 35 6.13 -8.38 -14.13
CA LEU A 35 7.33 -7.96 -13.41
C LEU A 35 7.53 -8.82 -12.17
N ILE A 36 8.74 -9.31 -11.94
CA ILE A 36 9.11 -10.08 -10.74
C ILE A 36 9.77 -9.23 -9.65
N GLN A 37 10.19 -8.02 -10.02
CA GLN A 37 10.84 -7.04 -9.17
C GLN A 37 10.52 -5.63 -9.66
N LEU A 38 10.86 -4.62 -8.86
CA LEU A 38 10.71 -3.22 -9.23
C LEU A 38 11.61 -2.85 -10.43
N PRO A 39 11.11 -2.08 -11.41
CA PRO A 39 11.94 -1.53 -12.48
C PRO A 39 13.05 -0.63 -11.93
N SER A 40 14.26 -0.77 -12.49
CA SER A 40 15.39 0.07 -12.09
C SER A 40 15.21 1.52 -12.58
N GLY A 41 15.74 2.48 -11.81
CA GLY A 41 15.80 3.87 -12.27
C GLY A 41 14.44 4.59 -12.26
N LEU A 42 13.64 4.39 -11.20
CA LEU A 42 12.41 5.17 -11.01
C LEU A 42 12.71 6.68 -11.08
N PRO A 43 12.00 7.45 -11.94
CA PRO A 43 12.26 8.87 -12.10
C PRO A 43 11.93 9.66 -10.84
N SER A 44 12.72 10.67 -10.49
CA SER A 44 12.51 11.45 -9.25
C SER A 44 11.25 12.31 -9.24
N ARG A 45 10.71 12.60 -10.42
CA ARG A 45 9.42 13.27 -10.62
C ARG A 45 8.20 12.38 -10.36
N THR A 46 8.39 11.07 -10.14
CA THR A 46 7.28 10.12 -10.01
C THR A 46 6.45 10.44 -8.77
N GLN A 47 5.15 10.67 -8.98
CA GLN A 47 4.17 10.88 -7.91
C GLN A 47 3.11 9.77 -7.88
N TYR A 48 2.85 9.12 -9.02
CA TYR A 48 1.85 8.06 -9.14
C TYR A 48 2.53 6.85 -9.78
N LEU A 49 2.64 5.76 -9.02
CA LEU A 49 3.29 4.53 -9.47
C LEU A 49 2.31 3.36 -9.43
N PHE A 50 2.06 2.81 -10.61
CA PHE A 50 1.14 1.70 -10.83
C PHE A 50 1.95 0.44 -11.13
N LEU A 51 1.90 -0.55 -10.23
CA LEU A 51 2.62 -1.82 -10.31
C LEU A 51 1.69 -3.03 -10.13
N GLN A 52 0.37 -2.80 -10.17
CA GLN A 52 -0.60 -3.86 -9.92
C GLN A 52 -0.61 -4.95 -10.99
N GLY A 53 -1.02 -6.16 -10.62
CA GLY A 53 -1.16 -7.28 -11.56
C GLY A 53 0.18 -7.79 -12.09
N ASN A 54 1.20 -7.81 -11.24
CA ASN A 54 2.53 -8.33 -11.56
C ASN A 54 2.85 -9.54 -10.66
N ASN A 55 4.09 -10.02 -10.73
CA ASN A 55 4.60 -11.16 -9.97
C ASN A 55 5.69 -10.71 -8.97
N ILE A 56 5.60 -9.48 -8.48
CA ILE A 56 6.64 -8.87 -7.63
C ILE A 56 6.64 -9.56 -6.27
N THR A 57 7.78 -10.15 -5.90
CA THR A 57 7.97 -10.79 -4.58
C THR A 57 8.76 -9.92 -3.62
N THR A 58 9.59 -9.02 -4.13
CA THR A 58 10.42 -8.09 -3.36
C THR A 58 10.50 -6.73 -4.06
N LEU A 59 10.57 -5.66 -3.26
CA LEU A 59 10.76 -4.30 -3.76
C LEU A 59 12.25 -3.91 -3.80
N GLY A 60 13.10 -4.63 -3.06
CA GLY A 60 14.52 -4.33 -2.90
C GLY A 60 14.80 -3.18 -1.91
N THR A 61 15.98 -3.21 -1.29
CA THR A 61 16.41 -2.14 -0.37
C THR A 61 16.58 -0.84 -1.14
N GLY A 62 16.00 0.25 -0.63
CA GLY A 62 16.07 1.55 -1.30
C GLY A 62 15.27 1.62 -2.61
N ALA A 63 14.32 0.72 -2.82
CA ALA A 63 13.37 0.67 -3.96
C ALA A 63 12.94 2.06 -4.46
N PHE A 64 12.59 2.93 -3.51
CA PHE A 64 11.99 4.23 -3.77
C PHE A 64 12.92 5.40 -3.43
N ALA A 65 14.23 5.17 -3.26
CA ALA A 65 15.19 6.19 -2.83
C ALA A 65 15.22 7.42 -3.76
N ASN A 66 15.00 7.22 -5.06
CA ASN A 66 14.92 8.31 -6.04
C ASN A 66 13.52 8.92 -6.17
N ALA A 67 12.46 8.18 -5.81
CA ALA A 67 11.07 8.56 -6.02
C ALA A 67 10.38 9.01 -4.71
N THR A 68 11.02 9.92 -3.97
CA THR A 68 10.53 10.38 -2.65
C THR A 68 9.26 11.24 -2.73
N ASN A 69 8.93 11.75 -3.92
CA ASN A 69 7.71 12.53 -4.19
C ASN A 69 6.46 11.67 -4.42
N LEU A 70 6.54 10.35 -4.23
CA LEU A 70 5.40 9.44 -4.39
C LEU A 70 4.22 9.88 -3.51
N ARG A 71 3.06 9.99 -4.14
CA ARG A 71 1.76 10.22 -3.52
C ARG A 71 0.93 8.96 -3.52
N TRP A 72 0.92 8.23 -4.64
CA TRP A 72 0.18 6.98 -4.81
C TRP A 72 1.14 5.85 -5.19
N LEU A 73 1.07 4.76 -4.44
CA LEU A 73 1.80 3.53 -4.72
C LEU A 73 0.81 2.36 -4.74
N ILE A 74 0.62 1.79 -5.93
CA ILE A 74 -0.36 0.73 -6.18
C ILE A 74 0.40 -0.58 -6.47
N LEU A 75 0.34 -1.50 -5.52
CA LEU A 75 1.03 -2.81 -5.54
C LEU A 75 0.04 -3.98 -5.48
N ASP A 76 -1.25 -3.71 -5.71
CA ASP A 76 -2.32 -4.71 -5.67
C ASP A 76 -2.02 -5.90 -6.60
N HIS A 77 -2.42 -7.12 -6.21
CA HIS A 77 -2.24 -8.32 -7.04
C HIS A 77 -0.77 -8.55 -7.42
N ASN A 78 0.06 -8.77 -6.40
CA ASN A 78 1.46 -9.18 -6.50
C ASN A 78 1.72 -10.36 -5.55
N GLN A 79 2.98 -10.69 -5.29
CA GLN A 79 3.39 -11.82 -4.45
C GLN A 79 4.28 -11.35 -3.29
N LEU A 80 4.06 -10.13 -2.80
CA LEU A 80 4.91 -9.51 -1.77
C LEU A 80 4.81 -10.29 -0.45
N LEU A 81 5.97 -10.49 0.17
CA LEU A 81 6.13 -11.14 1.46
C LEU A 81 6.50 -10.10 2.53
N SER A 82 6.00 -10.29 3.76
CA SER A 82 6.28 -9.40 4.88
C SER A 82 7.78 -9.19 5.13
N GLU A 83 8.57 -10.25 4.95
CA GLU A 83 10.01 -10.29 5.21
C GLU A 83 10.81 -9.41 4.24
N GLN A 84 10.19 -9.01 3.13
CA GLN A 84 10.78 -8.13 2.12
C GLN A 84 10.38 -6.65 2.31
N LEU A 85 9.50 -6.36 3.27
CA LEU A 85 9.07 -5.01 3.60
C LEU A 85 9.77 -4.55 4.89
N ASP A 86 11.02 -4.13 4.75
CA ASP A 86 11.79 -3.57 5.87
C ASP A 86 11.14 -2.28 6.42
N ASN A 87 11.54 -1.90 7.64
CA ASN A 87 10.97 -0.76 8.35
C ASN A 87 11.36 0.62 7.81
N VAL A 88 12.31 0.69 6.86
CA VAL A 88 12.78 1.94 6.26
C VAL A 88 12.31 2.13 4.82
N LEU A 89 11.71 1.08 4.24
CA LEU A 89 11.30 1.04 2.84
C LEU A 89 10.35 2.18 2.47
N PHE A 90 9.38 2.47 3.33
CA PHE A 90 8.37 3.51 3.12
C PHE A 90 8.64 4.79 3.91
N SER A 91 9.61 4.80 4.83
CA SER A 91 9.79 5.90 5.80
C SER A 91 10.14 7.23 5.12
N ASN A 92 10.84 7.18 3.99
CA ASN A 92 11.24 8.36 3.24
C ASN A 92 10.17 8.88 2.27
N LEU A 93 9.02 8.19 2.16
CA LEU A 93 7.91 8.59 1.30
C LEU A 93 6.98 9.56 2.03
N THR A 94 7.53 10.70 2.45
CA THR A 94 6.84 11.69 3.30
C THR A 94 5.62 12.33 2.63
N HIS A 95 5.51 12.22 1.30
CA HIS A 95 4.37 12.71 0.52
C HIS A 95 3.32 11.64 0.19
N LEU A 96 3.53 10.40 0.65
CA LEU A 96 2.65 9.28 0.32
C LEU A 96 1.29 9.43 1.00
N VAL A 97 0.24 9.34 0.20
CA VAL A 97 -1.16 9.51 0.61
C VAL A 97 -1.91 8.19 0.52
N ASN A 98 -1.68 7.43 -0.54
CA ASN A 98 -2.37 6.18 -0.84
C ASN A 98 -1.36 5.04 -1.03
N LEU A 99 -1.50 3.99 -0.23
CA LEU A 99 -0.71 2.77 -0.34
C LEU A 99 -1.63 1.56 -0.42
N PHE A 100 -1.67 0.92 -1.58
CA PHE A 100 -2.53 -0.23 -1.83
C PHE A 100 -1.67 -1.47 -2.08
N ILE A 101 -1.83 -2.48 -1.25
CA ILE A 101 -1.11 -3.76 -1.31
C ILE A 101 -2.13 -4.91 -1.11
N ASN A 102 -3.32 -4.78 -1.69
CA ASN A 102 -4.33 -5.82 -1.63
C ASN A 102 -3.89 -7.05 -2.43
N ASN A 103 -4.44 -8.23 -2.12
CA ASN A 103 -4.17 -9.45 -2.89
C ASN A 103 -2.66 -9.72 -3.02
N ASN A 104 -1.99 -9.85 -1.89
CA ASN A 104 -0.56 -10.18 -1.76
C ASN A 104 -0.40 -11.27 -0.68
N ASN A 105 0.84 -11.59 -0.30
CA ASN A 105 1.14 -12.64 0.66
C ASN A 105 1.62 -12.10 2.02
N LEU A 106 1.16 -10.91 2.41
CA LEU A 106 1.56 -10.30 3.68
C LEU A 106 0.98 -11.07 4.87
N THR A 107 1.82 -11.38 5.84
CA THR A 107 1.49 -12.05 7.10
C THR A 107 1.38 -11.09 8.29
N ARG A 108 1.83 -9.85 8.11
CA ARG A 108 1.75 -8.78 9.11
C ARG A 108 1.56 -7.42 8.43
N VAL A 109 0.99 -6.46 9.15
CA VAL A 109 0.98 -5.05 8.70
C VAL A 109 2.43 -4.51 8.65
N PRO A 110 2.83 -3.84 7.55
CA PRO A 110 4.16 -3.24 7.43
C PRO A 110 4.40 -2.17 8.51
N VAL A 111 5.63 -2.10 9.01
CA VAL A 111 6.07 -1.07 9.96
C VAL A 111 6.77 0.08 9.22
N GLY A 112 6.88 1.25 9.84
CA GLY A 112 7.55 2.40 9.23
C GLY A 112 6.74 3.09 8.12
N LEU A 113 5.41 2.92 8.14
CA LEU A 113 4.51 3.62 7.24
C LEU A 113 4.56 5.14 7.47
N PRO A 114 4.51 5.96 6.40
CA PRO A 114 4.63 7.41 6.52
C PRO A 114 3.38 8.04 7.16
N SER A 115 3.56 9.03 8.03
CA SER A 115 2.48 9.69 8.78
C SER A 115 1.49 10.50 7.92
N GLY A 116 1.86 10.82 6.68
CA GLY A 116 1.00 11.51 5.71
C GLY A 116 -0.08 10.61 5.08
N LEU A 117 -0.05 9.31 5.34
CA LEU A 117 -0.93 8.33 4.71
C LEU A 117 -2.40 8.56 5.08
N LYS A 118 -3.27 8.61 4.08
CA LYS A 118 -4.73 8.77 4.24
C LYS A 118 -5.51 7.49 3.97
N GLN A 119 -5.01 6.65 3.07
CA GLN A 119 -5.62 5.38 2.72
C GLN A 119 -4.59 4.26 2.74
N LEU A 120 -4.86 3.24 3.53
CA LEU A 120 -4.09 2.01 3.58
C LEU A 120 -5.00 0.84 3.24
N ARG A 121 -4.65 0.10 2.20
CA ARG A 121 -5.41 -1.07 1.76
C ARG A 121 -4.54 -2.31 1.76
N LEU A 122 -4.91 -3.26 2.60
CA LEU A 122 -4.19 -4.51 2.86
C LEU A 122 -5.15 -5.71 2.78
N ALA A 123 -6.28 -5.54 2.09
CA ALA A 123 -7.31 -6.56 1.97
C ALA A 123 -6.81 -7.80 1.23
N TYR A 124 -7.39 -8.97 1.54
CA TYR A 124 -7.07 -10.24 0.87
C TYR A 124 -5.57 -10.55 0.91
N ASN A 125 -4.99 -10.46 2.11
CA ASN A 125 -3.64 -10.94 2.42
C ASN A 125 -3.75 -12.12 3.40
N HIS A 126 -2.66 -12.44 4.09
CA HIS A 126 -2.58 -13.49 5.10
C HIS A 126 -2.26 -12.93 6.48
N ILE A 127 -2.67 -11.69 6.77
CA ILE A 127 -2.26 -10.97 7.98
C ILE A 127 -2.89 -11.62 9.20
N GLU A 128 -2.05 -12.11 10.12
CA GLU A 128 -2.50 -12.76 11.36
C GLU A 128 -2.52 -11.80 12.55
N LYS A 129 -1.70 -10.75 12.49
CA LYS A 129 -1.57 -9.73 13.54
C LYS A 129 -1.14 -8.38 12.99
N ILE A 130 -1.53 -7.32 13.69
CA ILE A 130 -0.97 -5.98 13.51
C ILE A 130 0.33 -5.92 14.33
N SER A 131 1.43 -5.52 13.70
CA SER A 131 2.71 -5.44 14.43
C SER A 131 2.66 -4.25 15.40
N ALA A 132 3.26 -4.40 16.59
CA ALA A 132 3.27 -3.32 17.59
C ALA A 132 3.83 -2.01 16.99
N GLY A 133 3.06 -0.93 17.11
CA GLY A 133 3.42 0.39 16.59
C GLY A 133 3.29 0.56 15.07
N ALA A 134 2.85 -0.44 14.31
CA ALA A 134 2.74 -0.34 12.85
C ALA A 134 1.82 0.79 12.37
N LEU A 135 0.77 1.07 13.14
CA LEU A 135 -0.24 2.08 12.83
C LEU A 135 -0.16 3.35 13.71
N GLN A 136 0.77 3.39 14.67
CA GLN A 136 0.76 4.36 15.78
C GLN A 136 0.84 5.82 15.35
N ASN A 137 1.52 6.12 14.24
CA ASN A 137 1.77 7.49 13.78
C ASN A 137 0.92 7.88 12.56
N LEU A 138 -0.11 7.09 12.23
CA LEU A 138 -0.96 7.33 11.07
C LEU A 138 -2.15 8.24 11.42
N GLU A 139 -1.84 9.41 11.97
CA GLU A 139 -2.83 10.38 12.50
C GLU A 139 -3.76 10.94 11.42
N ASN A 140 -3.36 10.87 10.15
CA ASN A 140 -4.14 11.33 9.00
C ASN A 140 -4.91 10.20 8.30
N LEU A 141 -4.83 8.96 8.78
CA LEU A 141 -5.45 7.82 8.14
C LEU A 141 -6.97 7.88 8.30
N THR A 142 -7.66 7.87 7.16
CA THR A 142 -9.13 7.96 7.11
C THR A 142 -9.78 6.65 6.71
N LEU A 143 -9.03 5.77 6.04
CA LEU A 143 -9.51 4.49 5.52
C LEU A 143 -8.45 3.42 5.75
N LEU A 144 -8.87 2.36 6.44
CA LEU A 144 -8.08 1.16 6.68
C LEU A 144 -8.89 -0.07 6.26
N LEU A 145 -8.40 -0.75 5.23
CA LEU A 145 -9.01 -1.98 4.71
C LEU A 145 -8.13 -3.18 5.05
N LEU A 146 -8.66 -4.07 5.89
CA LEU A 146 -8.01 -5.29 6.37
C LEU A 146 -8.90 -6.52 6.16
N GLN A 147 -9.97 -6.42 5.37
CA GLN A 147 -10.86 -7.54 5.11
C GLN A 147 -10.19 -8.69 4.36
N GLY A 148 -10.66 -9.91 4.58
CA GLY A 148 -10.11 -11.09 3.90
C GLY A 148 -8.70 -11.45 4.38
N ASN A 149 -8.41 -11.20 5.65
CA ASN A 149 -7.14 -11.59 6.30
C ASN A 149 -7.38 -12.72 7.32
N ARG A 150 -6.41 -12.96 8.21
CA ARG A 150 -6.46 -14.03 9.23
C ARG A 150 -6.35 -13.46 10.65
N LEU A 151 -6.78 -12.21 10.85
CA LEU A 151 -6.70 -11.54 12.15
C LEU A 151 -7.60 -12.26 13.16
N LYS A 152 -7.05 -12.63 14.32
CA LYS A 152 -7.79 -13.32 15.39
C LYS A 152 -8.22 -12.42 16.53
N THR A 153 -7.41 -11.42 16.81
CA THR A 153 -7.63 -10.45 17.87
C THR A 153 -7.22 -9.07 17.37
N ILE A 154 -7.83 -8.04 17.95
CA ILE A 154 -7.44 -6.65 17.79
C ILE A 154 -7.36 -6.06 19.19
N GLU A 155 -6.15 -5.68 19.59
CA GLU A 155 -5.89 -5.03 20.86
C GLU A 155 -6.07 -3.51 20.74
N GLU A 156 -6.30 -2.83 21.87
CA GLU A 156 -6.38 -1.36 21.90
C GLU A 156 -5.11 -0.70 21.35
N SER A 157 -3.96 -1.29 21.66
CA SER A 157 -2.64 -0.87 21.20
C SER A 157 -2.50 -0.92 19.68
N ASP A 158 -3.20 -1.83 18.99
CA ASP A 158 -3.06 -2.02 17.53
C ASP A 158 -3.65 -0.86 16.73
N LEU A 159 -4.74 -0.27 17.22
CA LEU A 159 -5.46 0.83 16.56
C LEU A 159 -5.15 2.20 17.20
N LYS A 160 -4.26 2.24 18.18
CA LYS A 160 -3.84 3.47 18.83
C LYS A 160 -3.20 4.43 17.82
N GLY A 161 -3.55 5.71 17.91
CA GLY A 161 -3.01 6.77 17.03
C GLY A 161 -3.84 7.06 15.77
N LEU A 162 -4.84 6.24 15.47
CA LEU A 162 -5.75 6.42 14.33
C LEU A 162 -6.84 7.49 14.63
N GLY A 163 -6.41 8.74 14.85
CA GLY A 163 -7.27 9.81 15.37
C GLY A 163 -8.46 10.20 14.49
N VAL A 164 -8.34 10.09 13.17
CA VAL A 164 -9.35 10.51 12.18
C VAL A 164 -9.86 9.37 11.28
N LEU A 165 -9.70 8.12 11.73
CA LEU A 165 -10.12 6.95 10.96
C LEU A 165 -11.64 6.94 10.80
N ASN A 166 -12.12 7.08 9.57
CA ASN A 166 -13.54 7.10 9.25
C ASN A 166 -14.08 5.69 8.96
N LEU A 167 -13.34 4.92 8.16
CA LEU A 167 -13.72 3.58 7.72
C LEU A 167 -12.69 2.54 8.15
N LEU A 168 -13.16 1.54 8.88
CA LEU A 168 -12.41 0.34 9.22
C LEU A 168 -13.16 -0.90 8.73
N ASP A 169 -12.55 -1.64 7.82
CA ASP A 169 -13.08 -2.92 7.36
C ASP A 169 -12.23 -4.09 7.88
N LEU A 170 -12.83 -4.87 8.76
CA LEU A 170 -12.30 -6.08 9.38
C LEU A 170 -13.15 -7.31 9.03
N SER A 171 -14.03 -7.20 8.02
CA SER A 171 -14.86 -8.31 7.58
C SER A 171 -14.01 -9.47 7.04
N HIS A 172 -14.55 -10.68 6.98
CA HIS A 172 -13.82 -11.85 6.45
C HIS A 172 -12.45 -12.07 7.12
N ASN A 173 -12.41 -12.01 8.44
CA ASN A 173 -11.25 -12.35 9.27
C ASN A 173 -11.60 -13.53 10.21
N LEU A 174 -10.78 -13.78 11.23
CA LEU A 174 -10.95 -14.85 12.21
C LEU A 174 -11.16 -14.29 13.62
N LEU A 175 -11.79 -13.12 13.73
CA LEU A 175 -11.92 -12.43 15.01
C LEU A 175 -12.82 -13.20 15.96
N GLU A 176 -12.23 -13.73 17.03
CA GLU A 176 -12.95 -14.48 18.07
C GLU A 176 -13.75 -13.57 19.01
N THR A 177 -13.36 -12.29 19.08
CA THR A 177 -13.98 -11.29 19.96
C THR A 177 -14.13 -9.95 19.27
N PHE A 178 -15.12 -9.17 19.70
CA PHE A 178 -15.30 -7.80 19.26
C PHE A 178 -14.13 -6.91 19.78
N PRO A 179 -13.54 -6.05 18.93
CA PRO A 179 -12.52 -5.10 19.37
C PRO A 179 -13.09 -4.12 20.41
N LYS A 180 -12.71 -4.27 21.69
CA LYS A 180 -13.28 -3.48 22.79
C LYS A 180 -12.97 -1.98 22.69
N HIS A 181 -11.89 -1.64 22.00
CA HIS A 181 -11.39 -0.27 21.88
C HIS A 181 -11.16 0.08 20.41
N LEU A 182 -12.12 0.79 19.84
CA LEU A 182 -12.04 1.33 18.49
C LEU A 182 -11.66 2.81 18.53
N PRO A 183 -11.00 3.34 17.49
CA PRO A 183 -10.80 4.78 17.39
C PRO A 183 -12.14 5.52 17.40
N PRO A 184 -12.27 6.61 18.17
CA PRO A 184 -13.56 7.29 18.38
C PRO A 184 -14.13 7.96 17.12
N SER A 185 -13.31 8.13 16.07
CA SER A 185 -13.69 8.75 14.80
C SER A 185 -14.34 7.78 13.81
N VAL A 186 -14.34 6.46 14.07
CA VAL A 186 -14.87 5.45 13.14
C VAL A 186 -16.37 5.62 12.97
N GLN A 187 -16.81 5.90 11.75
CA GLN A 187 -18.22 5.99 11.38
C GLN A 187 -18.71 4.75 10.65
N GLN A 188 -17.80 4.05 9.96
CA GLN A 188 -18.10 2.84 9.21
C GLN A 188 -17.19 1.71 9.69
N LEU A 189 -17.82 0.72 10.33
CA LEU A 189 -17.16 -0.48 10.83
C LEU A 189 -17.80 -1.71 10.22
N TYR A 190 -17.00 -2.51 9.53
CA TYR A 190 -17.43 -3.79 8.96
C TYR A 190 -16.75 -4.94 9.69
N LEU A 191 -17.55 -5.85 10.25
CA LEU A 191 -17.11 -7.01 11.04
C LEU A 191 -17.80 -8.32 10.59
N SER A 192 -18.53 -8.29 9.48
CA SER A 192 -19.21 -9.48 8.95
C SER A 192 -18.23 -10.61 8.64
N ASN A 193 -18.70 -11.85 8.71
CA ASN A 193 -17.90 -13.03 8.34
C ASN A 193 -16.59 -13.15 9.14
N ASN A 194 -16.67 -12.89 10.45
CA ASN A 194 -15.70 -13.36 11.43
C ASN A 194 -16.26 -14.61 12.10
N SER A 195 -15.39 -15.59 12.39
CA SER A 195 -15.73 -16.91 12.91
C SER A 195 -14.79 -17.33 14.02
#